data_AF-A0A2S3QGQ5-F1
#
_entry.id   AF-A0A2S3QGQ5-F1
#
_cell.length_a   1.000
_cell.length_b   1.000
_cell.length_c   1.000
_cell.angle_alpha   90.00
_cell.angle_beta   90.00
_cell.angle_gamma   90.00
#
_symmetry.space_group_name_H-M   'P 1'
#
loop_
_entity.id
_entity.type
_entity.pdbx_description
1 polymer ?
#
loop_
_entity_poly.entity_id
_entity_poly.type
_entity_poly.pdbx_seq_one_letter_code
_entity_poly.pdbx_strand_id
1 'polypeptide(L)'
;MASTYKRRTPEEILEDIRRMSRGRHRVYLGAAPGVGKTFTMLGDAHIALDQGIDVVIGIIDTHGREETQELTQGIEAVPLAKGTYKGLEVGELDVAAVMARGPDVVLVDELAHTNADNCKNRKRYQDVEDLLAAGINVWSTLNIQHLESLNDTVRQITGIRVRETVPDYIVREANEIRLVDLTPEALIERLKRGKVYQGRRIDQALQNFFRTGNLTALRELALRAVADDTDDRLETYMNRHAIEGPWPTHDRIMVAVTPSPNGARLLRRGYRIAQRLKGEFYVVIVRPADGSQFPTKDEQALASHINLAKQLGAQVFELRDNNVPRAIVNFAREHHVTEIVMGESLRTRWQELFKGSVINEVLRQTSNIDILVVGHERDHD
;
A
#
# COMPACT_ATOMS: atom_id res chain seq x y z
N MET A 1 34.81 -6.82 -0.66
CA MET A 1 34.39 -8.03 -1.40
C MET A 1 33.75 -7.56 -2.68
N ALA A 2 34.10 -8.17 -3.83
CA ALA A 2 33.56 -7.79 -5.13
C ALA A 2 32.05 -8.06 -5.16
N SER A 3 31.26 -7.02 -5.42
CA SER A 3 29.82 -7.14 -5.68
C SER A 3 29.64 -8.12 -6.85
N THR A 4 29.03 -9.28 -6.56
CA THR A 4 28.65 -10.24 -7.58
C THR A 4 27.42 -9.68 -8.26
N TYR A 5 27.62 -8.84 -9.27
CA TYR A 5 26.55 -8.38 -10.16
C TYR A 5 25.93 -9.63 -10.79
N LYS A 6 24.79 -10.08 -10.25
CA LYS A 6 24.00 -11.16 -10.84
C LYS A 6 23.52 -10.68 -12.21
N ARG A 7 24.11 -11.23 -13.26
CA ARG A 7 23.76 -10.90 -14.64
C ARG A 7 22.30 -11.29 -14.87
N ARG A 8 21.47 -10.31 -15.22
CA ARG A 8 20.04 -10.53 -15.45
C ARG A 8 19.82 -11.50 -16.59
N THR A 9 18.81 -12.34 -16.48
CA THR A 9 18.49 -13.32 -17.52
C THR A 9 17.85 -12.60 -18.73
N PRO A 10 17.95 -13.17 -19.94
CA PRO A 10 17.22 -12.66 -21.11
C PRO A 10 15.72 -12.53 -20.87
N GLU A 11 15.14 -13.43 -20.07
CA GLU A 11 13.73 -13.39 -19.66
C GLU A 11 13.44 -12.17 -18.77
N GLU A 12 14.28 -11.89 -17.78
CA GLU A 12 14.16 -10.71 -16.90
C GLU A 12 14.29 -9.39 -17.68
N ILE A 13 15.16 -9.35 -18.71
CA ILE A 13 15.33 -8.18 -19.57
C ILE A 13 14.11 -7.99 -20.48
N LEU A 14 13.57 -9.07 -21.06
CA LEU A 14 12.39 -9.00 -21.90
C LEU A 14 11.15 -8.58 -21.10
N GLU A 15 11.02 -9.05 -19.86
CA GLU A 15 9.94 -8.65 -18.96
C GLU A 15 10.03 -7.16 -18.60
N ASP A 16 11.23 -6.64 -18.34
CA ASP A 16 11.46 -5.21 -18.12
C ASP A 16 11.11 -4.37 -19.35
N ILE A 17 11.54 -4.80 -20.54
CA ILE A 17 11.21 -4.09 -21.80
C ILE A 17 9.69 -4.06 -21.99
N ARG A 18 9.00 -5.18 -21.77
CA ARG A 18 7.53 -5.26 -21.86
C ARG A 18 6.84 -4.35 -20.85
N ARG A 19 7.37 -4.26 -19.62
CA ARG A 19 6.87 -3.34 -18.58
C ARG A 19 7.14 -1.87 -18.94
N MET A 20 8.25 -1.56 -19.60
CA MET A 20 8.58 -0.20 -20.05
C MET A 20 7.73 0.24 -21.25
N SER A 21 7.31 -0.69 -22.12
CA SER A 21 6.44 -0.41 -23.26
C SER A 21 4.95 -0.41 -22.92
N ARG A 22 4.57 -0.86 -21.72
CA ARG A 22 3.17 -0.88 -21.26
C ARG A 22 2.75 0.54 -20.87
N GLY A 23 1.55 0.93 -21.29
CA GLY A 23 0.91 2.18 -20.90
C GLY A 23 0.71 2.26 -19.38
N ARG A 24 0.55 3.48 -18.87
CA ARG A 24 0.36 3.74 -17.44
C ARG A 24 -1.12 3.81 -17.09
N HIS A 25 -1.50 3.16 -16.00
CA HIS A 25 -2.86 3.16 -15.49
C HIS A 25 -3.00 4.09 -14.29
N ARG A 26 -3.92 5.06 -14.38
CA ARG A 26 -4.36 5.89 -13.25
C ARG A 26 -5.79 5.51 -12.87
N VAL A 27 -6.00 5.21 -11.58
CA VAL A 27 -7.33 4.87 -11.05
C VAL A 27 -7.82 5.99 -10.14
N TYR A 28 -8.95 6.59 -10.52
CA TYR A 28 -9.72 7.50 -9.68
C TYR A 28 -10.61 6.65 -8.77
N LEU A 29 -10.15 6.42 -7.54
CA LEU A 29 -10.84 5.59 -6.56
C LEU A 29 -11.76 6.45 -5.70
N GLY A 30 -12.99 6.00 -5.47
CA GLY A 30 -13.93 6.67 -4.57
C GLY A 30 -14.69 5.71 -3.66
N ALA A 31 -15.14 6.21 -2.52
CA ALA A 31 -15.90 5.42 -1.55
C ALA A 31 -17.28 5.00 -2.06
N ALA A 32 -17.90 5.83 -2.90
CA ALA A 32 -19.27 5.64 -3.34
C ALA A 32 -19.56 6.37 -4.67
N PRO A 33 -20.65 6.02 -5.38
CA PRO A 33 -21.18 6.83 -6.47
C PRO A 33 -21.50 8.26 -6.00
N GLY A 34 -21.22 9.26 -6.84
CA GLY A 34 -21.53 10.66 -6.55
C GLY A 34 -20.45 11.49 -5.84
N VAL A 35 -19.35 10.87 -5.41
CA VAL A 35 -18.21 11.59 -4.78
C VAL A 35 -17.43 12.49 -5.74
N GLY A 36 -17.62 12.32 -7.06
CA GLY A 36 -17.04 13.19 -8.08
C GLY A 36 -15.96 12.59 -8.97
N LYS A 37 -15.72 11.27 -8.92
CA LYS A 37 -14.63 10.60 -9.69
C LYS A 37 -14.53 11.03 -11.16
N THR A 38 -15.61 10.90 -11.92
CA THR A 38 -15.67 11.29 -13.34
C THR A 38 -15.40 12.78 -13.55
N PHE A 39 -15.94 13.63 -12.66
CA PHE A 39 -15.74 15.08 -12.72
C PHE A 39 -14.27 15.44 -12.49
N THR A 40 -13.64 14.83 -11.47
CA THR A 40 -12.21 15.02 -11.20
C THR A 40 -11.33 14.51 -12.35
N MET A 41 -11.65 13.35 -12.92
CA MET A 41 -10.93 12.78 -14.06
C MET A 41 -11.00 13.67 -15.30
N LEU A 42 -12.19 14.22 -15.62
CA LEU A 42 -12.34 15.18 -16.72
C LEU A 42 -11.62 16.50 -16.44
N GLY A 43 -11.65 17.00 -15.20
CA GLY A 43 -10.90 18.19 -14.81
C GLY A 43 -9.39 18.02 -14.99
N ASP A 44 -8.84 16.87 -14.58
CA ASP A 44 -7.43 16.55 -14.84
C ASP A 44 -7.13 16.38 -16.34
N ALA A 45 -8.10 15.93 -17.14
CA ALA A 45 -7.95 15.77 -18.58
C ALA A 45 -7.79 17.11 -19.29
N HIS A 46 -8.55 18.13 -18.88
CA HIS A 46 -8.37 19.50 -19.36
C HIS A 46 -6.97 20.04 -19.04
N ILE A 47 -6.50 19.82 -17.81
CA ILE A 47 -5.14 20.24 -17.42
C ILE A 47 -4.08 19.54 -18.29
N ALA A 48 -4.27 18.27 -18.63
CA ALA A 48 -3.36 17.53 -19.50
C ALA A 48 -3.40 18.04 -20.96
N LEU A 49 -4.59 18.32 -21.49
CA LEU A 49 -4.75 18.94 -22.81
C LEU A 49 -4.07 20.31 -22.89
N ASP A 50 -4.20 21.14 -21.85
CA ASP A 50 -3.52 22.44 -21.75
C ASP A 50 -1.98 22.31 -21.72
N GLN A 51 -1.47 21.16 -21.28
CA GLN A 51 -0.05 20.81 -21.30
C GLN A 51 0.40 20.16 -22.62
N GLY A 52 -0.51 20.03 -23.60
CA GLY A 52 -0.24 19.42 -24.90
C GLY A 52 -0.22 17.89 -24.89
N ILE A 53 -0.76 17.25 -23.84
CA ILE A 53 -0.93 15.79 -23.78
C ILE A 53 -2.17 15.43 -24.60
N ASP A 54 -2.06 14.40 -25.42
CA ASP A 54 -3.14 13.95 -26.29
C ASP A 54 -4.15 13.05 -25.56
N VAL A 55 -5.29 13.62 -25.18
CA VAL A 55 -6.32 12.93 -24.37
C VAL A 55 -7.61 12.72 -25.17
N VAL A 56 -8.13 11.49 -25.14
CA VAL A 56 -9.44 11.16 -25.73
C VAL A 56 -10.38 10.50 -24.74
N ILE A 57 -11.68 10.72 -24.92
CA ILE A 57 -12.74 9.98 -24.23
C ILE A 57 -12.97 8.65 -24.96
N GLY A 58 -12.71 7.54 -24.27
CA GLY A 58 -13.11 6.21 -24.72
C GLY A 58 -14.55 5.91 -24.32
N ILE A 59 -14.85 6.05 -23.02
CA ILE A 59 -16.22 5.94 -22.50
C ILE A 59 -16.37 6.72 -21.19
N ILE A 60 -17.43 7.50 -21.06
CA ILE A 60 -17.77 8.27 -19.87
C ILE A 60 -19.24 8.09 -19.53
N ASP A 61 -19.55 7.81 -18.25
CA ASP A 61 -20.94 7.86 -17.77
C ASP A 61 -21.20 9.18 -17.03
N THR A 62 -21.92 10.08 -17.73
CA THR A 62 -22.32 11.37 -17.14
C THR A 62 -23.49 11.23 -16.17
N HIS A 63 -24.22 10.11 -16.18
CA HIS A 63 -25.47 9.87 -15.44
C HIS A 63 -26.48 11.02 -15.57
N GLY A 64 -26.48 11.70 -16.73
CA GLY A 64 -27.33 12.86 -17.01
C GLY A 64 -26.89 14.18 -16.35
N ARG A 65 -25.70 14.25 -15.73
CA ARG A 65 -25.24 15.47 -15.05
C ARG A 65 -24.73 16.52 -16.05
N GLU A 66 -25.47 17.62 -16.21
CA GLU A 66 -25.09 18.77 -17.06
C GLU A 66 -23.67 19.26 -16.79
N GLU A 67 -23.31 19.54 -15.52
CA GLU A 67 -21.95 19.97 -15.14
C GLU A 67 -20.85 18.98 -15.60
N THR A 68 -21.14 17.67 -15.66
CA THR A 68 -20.18 16.66 -16.12
C THR A 68 -20.18 16.54 -17.65
N GLN A 69 -21.32 16.72 -18.30
CA GLN A 69 -21.44 16.76 -19.76
C GLN A 69 -20.70 17.97 -20.33
N GLU A 70 -20.80 19.14 -19.70
CA GLU A 70 -20.05 20.34 -20.09
C GLU A 70 -18.55 20.08 -20.08
N LEU A 71 -18.02 19.39 -19.07
CA LEU A 71 -16.60 19.03 -19.01
C LEU A 71 -16.14 18.04 -20.08
N THR A 72 -17.06 17.35 -20.77
CA THR A 72 -16.67 16.53 -21.94
C THR A 72 -16.41 17.37 -23.18
N GLN A 73 -16.91 18.61 -23.23
CA GLN A 73 -16.67 19.50 -24.35
C GLN A 73 -15.18 19.89 -24.38
N GLY A 74 -14.61 19.94 -25.58
CA GLY A 74 -13.18 20.22 -25.77
C GLY A 74 -12.27 19.00 -25.65
N ILE A 75 -12.80 17.82 -25.32
CA ILE A 75 -12.08 16.55 -25.34
C ILE A 75 -12.61 15.71 -26.51
N GLU A 76 -11.73 15.23 -27.38
CA GLU A 76 -12.11 14.35 -28.49
C GLU A 76 -12.72 13.04 -27.93
N ALA A 77 -13.84 12.57 -28.49
CA ALA A 77 -14.47 11.32 -28.08
C ALA A 77 -14.43 10.29 -29.21
N VAL A 78 -13.93 9.09 -28.89
CA VAL A 78 -13.94 7.95 -29.82
C VAL A 78 -15.37 7.40 -29.89
N PRO A 79 -15.91 7.12 -31.09
CA PRO A 79 -17.24 6.55 -31.24
C PRO A 79 -17.39 5.23 -30.47
N LEU A 80 -18.49 5.08 -29.74
CA LEU A 80 -18.79 3.85 -28.99
C LEU A 80 -19.14 2.70 -29.94
N ALA A 81 -18.70 1.50 -29.59
CA ALA A 81 -19.14 0.28 -30.24
C ALA A 81 -20.59 -0.04 -29.82
N LYS A 82 -21.35 -0.67 -30.73
CA LYS A 82 -22.69 -1.16 -30.41
C LYS A 82 -22.61 -2.50 -29.66
N GLY A 83 -23.09 -2.51 -28.43
CA GLY A 83 -23.30 -3.68 -27.60
C GLY A 83 -24.77 -4.10 -27.56
N THR A 84 -25.02 -5.35 -27.21
CA THR A 84 -26.36 -5.84 -26.84
C THR A 84 -26.32 -6.45 -25.44
N TYR A 85 -27.11 -5.91 -24.52
CA TYR A 85 -27.23 -6.42 -23.16
C TYR A 85 -28.69 -6.72 -22.84
N LYS A 86 -29.02 -8.00 -22.62
CA LYS A 86 -30.40 -8.48 -22.36
C LYS A 86 -31.42 -8.00 -23.41
N GLY A 87 -31.00 -7.90 -24.67
CA GLY A 87 -31.85 -7.47 -25.80
C GLY A 87 -32.00 -5.96 -25.97
N LEU A 88 -31.31 -5.14 -25.17
CA LEU A 88 -31.23 -3.68 -25.35
C LEU A 88 -29.91 -3.30 -26.03
N GLU A 89 -29.95 -2.36 -26.98
CA GLU A 89 -28.74 -1.75 -27.53
C GLU A 89 -28.09 -0.85 -26.47
N VAL A 90 -26.80 -1.05 -26.24
CA VAL A 90 -25.98 -0.28 -25.30
C VAL A 90 -24.69 0.17 -25.98
N GLY A 91 -24.15 1.32 -25.60
CA GLY A 91 -22.83 1.76 -26.07
C GLY A 91 -21.72 1.15 -25.23
N GLU A 92 -20.67 0.65 -25.87
CA GLU A 92 -19.49 0.08 -25.21
C GLU A 92 -18.20 0.72 -25.72
N LEU A 93 -17.13 0.58 -24.94
CA LEU A 93 -15.79 1.05 -25.31
C LEU A 93 -15.32 0.33 -26.58
N ASP A 94 -14.99 1.09 -27.63
CA ASP A 94 -14.38 0.55 -28.84
C ASP A 94 -12.86 0.52 -28.71
N VAL A 95 -12.34 -0.57 -28.14
CA VAL A 95 -10.90 -0.78 -27.93
C VAL A 95 -10.12 -0.70 -29.25
N ALA A 96 -10.68 -1.24 -30.33
CA ALA A 96 -10.00 -1.25 -31.63
C ALA A 96 -9.91 0.16 -32.22
N ALA A 97 -10.98 0.95 -32.10
CA ALA A 97 -10.98 2.34 -32.55
C ALA A 97 -10.02 3.21 -31.72
N VAL A 98 -9.97 3.02 -30.39
CA VAL A 98 -9.01 3.73 -29.53
C VAL A 98 -7.57 3.37 -29.91
N MET A 99 -7.27 2.09 -30.13
CA MET A 99 -5.94 1.65 -30.56
C MET A 99 -5.56 2.18 -31.94
N ALA A 100 -6.50 2.21 -32.89
CA ALA A 100 -6.27 2.77 -34.22
C ALA A 100 -6.04 4.28 -34.19
N ARG A 101 -6.69 4.98 -33.24
CA ARG A 101 -6.47 6.41 -33.00
C ARG A 101 -5.07 6.63 -32.39
N GLY A 102 -4.66 5.82 -31.40
CA GLY A 102 -3.36 5.90 -30.75
C GLY A 102 -3.12 7.19 -29.92
N PRO A 103 -3.98 7.52 -28.94
CA PRO A 103 -3.80 8.67 -28.05
C PRO A 103 -2.71 8.44 -26.99
N ASP A 104 -2.20 9.52 -26.39
CA ASP A 104 -1.36 9.41 -25.18
C ASP A 104 -2.18 8.86 -24.01
N VAL A 105 -3.41 9.36 -23.84
CA VAL A 105 -4.31 8.99 -22.72
C VAL A 105 -5.73 8.74 -23.22
N VAL A 106 -6.35 7.65 -22.75
CA VAL A 106 -7.79 7.40 -22.90
C VAL A 106 -8.52 7.39 -21.56
N LEU A 107 -9.66 8.07 -21.51
CA LEU A 107 -10.56 8.11 -20.35
C LEU A 107 -11.59 6.98 -20.41
N VAL A 108 -11.68 6.16 -19.35
CA VAL A 108 -12.52 4.97 -19.27
C VAL A 108 -13.28 4.92 -17.93
N ASP A 109 -14.55 5.29 -17.93
CA ASP A 109 -15.37 5.27 -16.73
C ASP A 109 -15.87 3.86 -16.37
N GLU A 110 -16.21 3.67 -15.09
CA GLU A 110 -16.75 2.42 -14.52
C GLU A 110 -15.92 1.17 -14.82
N LEU A 111 -14.69 1.11 -14.29
CA LEU A 111 -13.76 -0.01 -14.49
C LEU A 111 -14.34 -1.40 -14.14
N ALA A 112 -15.31 -1.43 -13.21
CA ALA A 112 -16.01 -2.64 -12.78
C ALA A 112 -17.10 -3.14 -13.73
N HIS A 113 -17.44 -2.39 -14.77
CA HIS A 113 -18.52 -2.72 -15.69
C HIS A 113 -18.36 -4.10 -16.32
N THR A 114 -19.50 -4.78 -16.52
CA THR A 114 -19.60 -6.02 -17.28
C THR A 114 -20.06 -5.69 -18.69
N ASN A 115 -19.18 -5.90 -19.66
CA ASN A 115 -19.44 -5.55 -21.04
C ASN A 115 -20.62 -6.36 -21.61
N ALA A 116 -21.23 -5.82 -22.66
CA ALA A 116 -22.25 -6.50 -23.45
C ALA A 116 -21.81 -7.90 -23.94
N ASP A 117 -22.79 -8.79 -24.17
CA ASP A 117 -22.54 -10.21 -24.45
C ASP A 117 -21.76 -10.45 -25.77
N ASN A 118 -21.81 -9.48 -26.68
CA ASN A 118 -21.14 -9.51 -27.98
C ASN A 118 -19.74 -8.87 -27.99
N CYS A 119 -19.26 -8.34 -26.87
CA CYS A 119 -17.92 -7.78 -26.76
C CYS A 119 -16.86 -8.89 -26.67
N LYS A 120 -15.64 -8.60 -27.16
CA LYS A 120 -14.48 -9.53 -27.08
C LYS A 120 -14.19 -9.91 -25.62
N ASN A 121 -14.11 -8.91 -24.75
CA ASN A 121 -13.85 -9.10 -23.33
C ASN A 121 -15.14 -8.99 -22.53
N ARG A 122 -15.26 -9.76 -21.45
CA ARG A 122 -16.46 -9.77 -20.59
C ARG A 122 -16.46 -8.63 -19.57
N LYS A 123 -15.29 -8.08 -19.25
CA LYS A 123 -15.12 -7.05 -18.21
C LYS A 123 -14.33 -5.88 -18.75
N ARG A 124 -14.75 -4.66 -18.40
CA ARG A 124 -14.09 -3.43 -18.87
C ARG A 124 -12.64 -3.31 -18.42
N TYR A 125 -12.28 -3.85 -17.25
CA TYR A 125 -10.88 -3.88 -16.83
C TYR A 125 -9.98 -4.67 -17.80
N GLN A 126 -10.51 -5.67 -18.52
CA GLN A 126 -9.75 -6.43 -19.52
C GLN A 126 -9.51 -5.60 -20.78
N ASP A 127 -10.48 -4.75 -21.16
CA ASP A 127 -10.29 -3.77 -22.23
C ASP A 127 -9.21 -2.75 -21.87
N VAL A 128 -9.20 -2.32 -20.61
CA VAL A 128 -8.13 -1.45 -20.06
C VAL A 128 -6.79 -2.16 -20.12
N GLU A 129 -6.71 -3.45 -19.77
CA GLU A 129 -5.46 -4.22 -19.89
C GLU A 129 -4.96 -4.35 -21.34
N ASP A 130 -5.88 -4.55 -22.30
CA ASP A 130 -5.60 -4.57 -23.73
C ASP A 130 -5.02 -3.21 -24.19
N LEU A 131 -5.62 -2.09 -23.78
CA LEU A 131 -5.15 -0.73 -24.10
C LEU A 131 -3.76 -0.44 -23.50
N LEU A 132 -3.56 -0.78 -22.23
CA LEU A 132 -2.27 -0.63 -21.57
C LEU A 132 -1.21 -1.50 -22.26
N ALA A 133 -1.55 -2.72 -22.70
CA ALA A 133 -0.63 -3.59 -23.42
C ALA A 133 -0.22 -3.01 -24.79
N ALA A 134 -1.06 -2.19 -25.41
CA ALA A 134 -0.74 -1.45 -26.62
C ALA A 134 0.07 -0.16 -26.39
N GLY A 135 0.43 0.16 -25.14
CA GLY A 135 1.23 1.33 -24.78
C GLY A 135 0.41 2.60 -24.52
N ILE A 136 -0.91 2.52 -24.56
CA ILE A 136 -1.81 3.68 -24.34
C ILE A 136 -2.03 3.86 -22.84
N ASN A 137 -1.86 5.08 -22.31
CA ASN A 137 -2.15 5.33 -20.91
C ASN A 137 -3.67 5.36 -20.69
N VAL A 138 -4.14 4.80 -19.58
CA VAL A 138 -5.57 4.73 -19.27
C VAL A 138 -5.84 5.43 -17.95
N TRP A 139 -6.81 6.35 -17.96
CA TRP A 139 -7.37 6.93 -16.74
C TRP A 139 -8.77 6.38 -16.54
N SER A 140 -9.02 5.79 -15.38
CA SER A 140 -10.29 5.10 -15.13
C SER A 140 -10.89 5.42 -13.78
N THR A 141 -12.20 5.21 -13.61
CA THR A 141 -12.84 5.38 -12.30
C THR A 141 -13.30 4.06 -11.70
N LEU A 142 -13.23 3.96 -10.37
CA LEU A 142 -13.63 2.78 -9.62
C LEU A 142 -14.24 3.19 -8.27
N ASN A 143 -15.32 2.54 -7.85
CA ASN A 143 -15.77 2.61 -6.46
C ASN A 143 -15.20 1.43 -5.66
N ILE A 144 -14.82 1.68 -4.41
CA ILE A 144 -14.23 0.67 -3.51
C ILE A 144 -15.09 -0.59 -3.37
N GLN A 145 -16.41 -0.43 -3.47
CA GLN A 145 -17.38 -1.52 -3.34
C GLN A 145 -17.21 -2.64 -4.40
N HIS A 146 -16.53 -2.35 -5.50
CA HIS A 146 -16.33 -3.29 -6.61
C HIS A 146 -15.04 -4.10 -6.49
N LEU A 147 -14.19 -3.84 -5.49
CA LEU A 147 -13.06 -4.73 -5.25
C LEU A 147 -13.55 -6.11 -4.80
N GLU A 148 -13.01 -7.15 -5.43
CA GLU A 148 -13.41 -8.54 -5.17
C GLU A 148 -13.20 -8.90 -3.69
N SER A 149 -12.03 -8.57 -3.12
CA SER A 149 -11.71 -8.87 -1.72
C SER A 149 -12.67 -8.25 -0.69
N LEU A 150 -13.33 -7.15 -1.06
CA LEU A 150 -14.21 -6.38 -0.18
C LEU A 150 -15.69 -6.73 -0.32
N ASN A 151 -16.05 -7.66 -1.22
CA ASN A 151 -17.46 -7.93 -1.55
C ASN A 151 -18.29 -8.32 -0.31
N ASP A 152 -17.77 -9.23 0.52
CA ASP A 152 -18.46 -9.70 1.72
C ASP A 152 -18.59 -8.60 2.78
N THR A 153 -17.52 -7.83 3.00
CA THR A 153 -17.52 -6.69 3.93
C THR A 153 -18.53 -5.63 3.49
N VAL A 154 -18.54 -5.28 2.20
CA VAL A 154 -19.48 -4.32 1.61
C VAL A 154 -20.92 -4.81 1.76
N ARG A 155 -21.17 -6.11 1.55
CA ARG A 155 -22.50 -6.70 1.75
C ARG A 155 -22.92 -6.64 3.22
N GLN A 156 -22.01 -6.88 4.16
CA GLN A 156 -22.30 -6.79 5.60
C GLN A 156 -22.65 -5.35 6.02
N ILE A 157 -21.95 -4.36 5.46
CA ILE A 157 -22.18 -2.94 5.74
C ILE A 157 -23.50 -2.46 5.09
N THR A 158 -23.67 -2.72 3.79
CA THR A 158 -24.73 -2.09 2.99
C THR A 158 -26.00 -2.93 2.86
N GLY A 159 -25.90 -4.25 3.12
CA GLY A 159 -26.94 -5.23 2.83
C GLY A 159 -27.09 -5.57 1.33
N ILE A 160 -26.30 -4.94 0.45
CA ILE A 160 -26.41 -5.08 -1.01
C ILE A 160 -25.31 -6.01 -1.51
N ARG A 161 -25.68 -6.95 -2.38
CA ARG A 161 -24.72 -7.80 -3.09
C ARG A 161 -24.21 -7.09 -4.33
N VAL A 162 -22.91 -6.77 -4.35
CA VAL A 162 -22.24 -6.22 -5.53
C VAL A 162 -21.96 -7.36 -6.50
N ARG A 163 -22.55 -7.29 -7.70
CA ARG A 163 -22.40 -8.33 -8.75
C ARG A 163 -21.24 -8.05 -9.69
N GLU A 164 -20.95 -6.78 -9.88
CA GLU A 164 -19.89 -6.33 -10.77
C GLU A 164 -18.64 -6.06 -9.94
N THR A 165 -17.62 -6.87 -10.17
CA THR A 165 -16.38 -6.81 -9.40
C THR A 165 -15.16 -6.67 -10.30
N VAL A 166 -14.08 -6.20 -9.70
CA VAL A 166 -12.74 -6.07 -10.27
C VAL A 166 -11.77 -6.79 -9.34
N PRO A 167 -10.89 -7.65 -9.87
CA PRO A 167 -9.82 -8.23 -9.07
C PRO A 167 -8.89 -7.16 -8.48
N ASP A 168 -8.48 -7.35 -7.23
CA ASP A 168 -7.63 -6.40 -6.50
C ASP A 168 -6.29 -6.08 -7.18
N TYR A 169 -5.73 -7.03 -7.94
CA TYR A 169 -4.45 -6.80 -8.65
C TYR A 169 -4.55 -5.67 -9.68
N ILE A 170 -5.71 -5.45 -10.30
CA ILE A 170 -5.90 -4.37 -11.28
C ILE A 170 -5.65 -3.00 -10.65
N VAL A 171 -6.05 -2.83 -9.38
CA VAL A 171 -5.86 -1.57 -8.65
C VAL A 171 -4.45 -1.46 -8.09
N ARG A 172 -3.91 -2.55 -7.54
CA ARG A 172 -2.53 -2.58 -7.01
C ARG A 172 -1.47 -2.35 -8.09
N GLU A 173 -1.66 -2.93 -9.27
CA GLU A 173 -0.74 -2.78 -10.40
C GLU A 173 -0.90 -1.45 -11.14
N ALA A 174 -1.91 -0.64 -10.81
CA ALA A 174 -2.03 0.70 -11.34
C ALA A 174 -0.73 1.49 -11.04
N ASN A 175 -0.40 2.47 -11.88
CA ASN A 175 0.78 3.31 -11.65
C ASN A 175 0.48 4.48 -10.70
N GLU A 176 -0.79 4.84 -10.57
CA GLU A 176 -1.24 5.93 -9.72
C GLU A 176 -2.68 5.67 -9.26
N ILE A 177 -2.93 5.79 -7.96
CA ILE A 177 -4.29 5.83 -7.41
C ILE A 177 -4.57 7.25 -6.91
N ARG A 178 -5.59 7.88 -7.47
CA ARG A 178 -6.07 9.19 -7.04
C ARG A 178 -7.37 9.02 -6.26
N LEU A 179 -7.29 9.20 -4.95
CA LEU A 179 -8.47 9.13 -4.08
C LEU A 179 -9.35 10.37 -4.29
N VAL A 180 -10.61 10.15 -4.64
CA VAL A 180 -11.65 11.18 -4.72
C VAL A 180 -12.58 11.01 -3.53
N ASP A 181 -12.33 11.83 -2.51
CA ASP A 181 -13.00 11.75 -1.22
C ASP A 181 -14.03 12.86 -1.03
N LEU A 182 -15.12 12.51 -0.36
CA LEU A 182 -16.18 13.43 0.03
C LEU A 182 -16.75 12.97 1.37
N THR A 183 -17.08 13.91 2.26
CA THR A 183 -17.71 13.53 3.53
C THR A 183 -19.07 12.87 3.30
N PRO A 184 -19.47 11.90 4.14
CA PRO A 184 -20.80 11.29 4.06
C PRO A 184 -21.94 12.31 4.01
N GLU A 185 -21.84 13.38 4.81
CA GLU A 185 -22.84 14.44 4.90
C GLU A 185 -22.96 15.19 3.58
N ALA A 186 -21.83 15.57 2.97
CA ALA A 186 -21.81 16.27 1.69
C ALA A 186 -22.31 15.37 0.55
N LEU A 187 -22.02 14.07 0.57
CA LEU A 187 -22.54 13.14 -0.42
C LEU A 187 -24.07 12.99 -0.30
N ILE A 188 -24.59 12.86 0.92
CA ILE A 188 -26.03 12.81 1.19
C ILE A 188 -26.71 14.11 0.73
N GLU A 189 -26.09 15.26 0.97
CA GLU A 189 -26.61 16.54 0.51
C GLU A 189 -26.64 16.63 -1.02
N ARG A 190 -25.59 16.18 -1.70
CA ARG A 190 -25.56 16.08 -3.17
C ARG A 190 -26.68 15.17 -3.69
N LEU A 191 -26.92 14.04 -3.03
CA LEU A 191 -28.01 13.13 -3.39
C LEU A 191 -29.39 13.80 -3.23
N LYS A 192 -29.62 14.50 -2.11
CA LYS A 192 -30.87 15.25 -1.86
C LYS A 192 -31.13 16.34 -2.90
N ARG A 193 -30.06 16.98 -3.40
CA ARG A 193 -30.11 18.00 -4.45
C ARG A 193 -30.22 17.41 -5.87
N GLY A 194 -30.34 16.08 -6.02
CA GLY A 194 -30.40 15.42 -7.33
C GLY A 194 -29.08 15.42 -8.12
N LYS A 195 -27.95 15.74 -7.47
CA LYS A 195 -26.63 15.83 -8.12
C LYS A 195 -25.90 14.49 -8.28
N VAL A 196 -26.51 13.38 -7.84
CA VAL A 196 -25.93 12.02 -7.94
C VAL A 196 -26.71 11.14 -8.93
N TYR A 197 -28.04 11.20 -8.92
CA TYR A 197 -28.90 10.52 -9.91
C TYR A 197 -29.97 11.50 -10.38
N GLN A 198 -30.01 11.81 -11.67
CA GLN A 198 -31.08 12.59 -12.26
C GLN A 198 -32.19 11.66 -12.80
N GLY A 199 -33.45 11.95 -12.47
CA GLY A 199 -34.61 11.38 -13.18
C GLY A 199 -35.04 9.95 -12.85
N ARG A 200 -34.38 9.20 -11.97
CA ARG A 200 -34.88 7.90 -11.46
C ARG A 200 -35.27 7.99 -10.00
N ARG A 201 -36.42 7.40 -9.62
CA ARG A 201 -36.70 7.12 -8.20
C ARG A 201 -35.53 6.32 -7.65
N ILE A 202 -34.88 6.84 -6.62
CA ILE A 202 -33.84 6.11 -5.89
C ILE A 202 -34.53 4.89 -5.29
N ASP A 203 -34.21 3.70 -5.82
CA ASP A 203 -34.75 2.45 -5.31
C ASP A 203 -34.51 2.35 -3.80
N GLN A 204 -35.41 1.69 -3.09
CA GLN A 204 -35.30 1.53 -1.63
C GLN A 204 -33.97 0.89 -1.21
N ALA A 205 -33.39 0.04 -2.09
CA ALA A 205 -32.05 -0.50 -1.92
C ALA A 205 -30.96 0.59 -1.89
N LEU A 206 -31.02 1.56 -2.80
CA LEU A 206 -30.09 2.69 -2.82
C LEU A 206 -30.26 3.60 -1.60
N GLN A 207 -31.48 3.78 -1.09
CA GLN A 207 -31.68 4.53 0.17
C GLN A 207 -30.96 3.88 1.37
N ASN A 208 -30.89 2.55 1.40
CA ASN A 208 -30.13 1.83 2.41
C ASN A 208 -28.61 1.97 2.20
N PHE A 209 -28.16 2.05 0.96
CA PHE A 209 -26.75 2.31 0.64
C PHE A 209 -26.28 3.69 1.16
N PHE A 210 -27.03 4.75 0.89
CA PHE A 210 -26.68 6.14 1.23
C PHE A 210 -27.01 6.55 2.68
N ARG A 211 -26.76 5.67 3.64
CA ARG A 211 -26.81 6.00 5.08
C ARG A 211 -25.45 6.46 5.56
N THR A 212 -25.41 7.44 6.46
CA THR A 212 -24.15 7.99 7.00
C THR A 212 -23.19 6.90 7.49
N GLY A 213 -23.66 5.94 8.29
CA GLY A 213 -22.82 4.83 8.78
C GLY A 213 -22.20 3.98 7.67
N ASN A 214 -22.97 3.70 6.61
CA ASN A 214 -22.49 2.91 5.47
C ASN A 214 -21.44 3.68 4.67
N LEU A 215 -21.70 4.96 4.41
CA LEU A 215 -20.77 5.83 3.68
C LEU A 215 -19.47 6.06 4.47
N THR A 216 -19.56 6.21 5.81
CA THR A 216 -18.38 6.30 6.68
C THR A 216 -17.53 5.04 6.57
N ALA A 217 -18.14 3.85 6.64
CA ALA A 217 -17.41 2.60 6.55
C ALA A 217 -16.79 2.38 5.16
N LEU A 218 -17.52 2.69 4.08
CA LEU A 218 -16.97 2.64 2.71
C LEU A 218 -15.83 3.63 2.50
N ARG A 219 -15.92 4.83 3.09
CA ARG A 219 -14.83 5.83 3.05
C ARG A 219 -13.59 5.32 3.77
N GLU A 220 -13.75 4.69 4.92
CA GLU A 220 -12.64 4.06 5.65
C GLU A 220 -12.00 2.94 4.84
N LEU A 221 -12.80 2.09 4.19
CA LEU A 221 -12.28 1.06 3.28
C LEU A 221 -11.50 1.66 2.12
N ALA A 222 -11.98 2.75 1.51
CA ALA A 222 -11.30 3.42 0.42
C ALA A 222 -9.95 4.02 0.86
N LEU A 223 -9.92 4.67 2.03
CA LEU A 223 -8.68 5.23 2.60
C LEU A 223 -7.67 4.13 2.93
N ARG A 224 -8.13 3.00 3.49
CA ARG A 224 -7.27 1.85 3.80
C ARG A 224 -6.67 1.23 2.53
N ALA A 225 -7.47 1.02 1.49
CA ALA A 225 -6.98 0.45 0.24
C ALA A 225 -5.88 1.30 -0.42
N VAL A 226 -5.94 2.63 -0.29
CA VAL A 226 -4.88 3.53 -0.78
C VAL A 226 -3.63 3.49 0.10
N ALA A 227 -3.81 3.35 1.42
CA ALA A 227 -2.69 3.19 2.34
C ALA A 227 -1.92 1.90 2.04
N ASP A 228 -2.63 0.78 1.88
CA ASP A 228 -2.03 -0.53 1.59
C ASP A 228 -1.29 -0.54 0.22
N ASP A 229 -1.79 0.18 -0.81
CA ASP A 229 -1.11 0.32 -2.12
C ASP A 229 0.20 1.12 -2.06
N THR A 230 0.31 2.06 -1.13
CA THR A 230 1.52 2.89 -0.97
C THR A 230 2.70 2.04 -0.50
N ASP A 231 2.43 0.99 0.29
CA ASP A 231 3.45 0.08 0.82
C ASP A 231 4.04 -0.84 -0.26
N ASP A 232 3.21 -1.43 -1.14
CA ASP A 232 3.63 -2.34 -2.22
C ASP A 232 4.43 -1.63 -3.35
N ARG A 233 4.07 -0.39 -3.69
CA ARG A 233 4.75 0.39 -4.75
C ARG A 233 6.14 0.86 -4.35
N LEU A 234 6.32 1.23 -3.07
CA LEU A 234 7.62 1.62 -2.55
C LEU A 234 8.58 0.43 -2.53
N GLU A 235 8.11 -0.75 -2.12
CA GLU A 235 8.91 -1.99 -2.16
C GLU A 235 9.37 -2.34 -3.58
N THR A 236 8.47 -2.23 -4.56
CA THR A 236 8.77 -2.48 -5.99
C THR A 236 9.75 -1.45 -6.57
N TYR A 237 9.59 -0.17 -6.26
CA TYR A 237 10.51 0.89 -6.71
C TYR A 237 11.92 0.70 -6.12
N MET A 238 12.02 0.31 -4.86
CA MET A 238 13.29 0.11 -4.15
C MET A 238 14.06 -1.11 -4.65
N ASN A 239 13.37 -2.25 -4.85
CA ASN A 239 13.96 -3.44 -5.46
C ASN A 239 14.54 -3.15 -6.86
N ARG A 240 13.90 -2.26 -7.64
CA ARG A 240 14.37 -1.87 -8.97
C ARG A 240 15.57 -0.92 -8.95
N HIS A 241 15.65 -0.02 -7.96
CA HIS A 241 16.72 0.98 -7.88
C HIS A 241 17.88 0.57 -6.97
N ALA A 242 17.85 -0.63 -6.39
CA ALA A 242 18.88 -1.15 -5.48
C ALA A 242 19.27 -0.14 -4.38
N ILE A 243 18.27 0.56 -3.83
CA ILE A 243 18.51 1.59 -2.82
C ILE A 243 18.70 0.90 -1.46
N GLU A 244 19.96 0.77 -1.02
CA GLU A 244 20.31 0.23 0.29
C GLU A 244 20.06 1.26 1.41
N GLY A 245 19.18 0.92 2.36
CA GLY A 245 18.99 1.66 3.61
C GLY A 245 17.67 1.32 4.31
N PRO A 246 17.56 1.49 5.64
CA PRO A 246 16.28 1.36 6.35
C PRO A 246 15.36 2.53 5.97
N TRP A 247 14.11 2.23 5.59
CA TRP A 247 13.13 3.25 5.18
C TRP A 247 12.03 3.46 6.24
N PRO A 248 11.43 4.67 6.32
CA PRO A 248 10.57 5.07 7.44
C PRO A 248 9.12 4.55 7.37
N THR A 249 8.78 3.66 6.43
CA THR A 249 7.38 3.24 6.23
C THR A 249 6.96 2.10 7.15
N HIS A 250 7.90 1.28 7.61
CA HIS A 250 7.68 0.30 8.67
C HIS A 250 8.79 0.41 9.68
N ASP A 251 8.46 0.91 10.87
CA ASP A 251 9.44 0.92 11.94
C ASP A 251 9.82 -0.51 12.29
N ARG A 252 11.11 -0.79 12.30
CA ARG A 252 11.65 -2.11 12.63
C ARG A 252 12.40 -1.97 13.92
N ILE A 253 11.78 -2.42 15.00
CA ILE A 253 12.29 -2.24 16.35
C ILE A 253 13.07 -3.48 16.73
N MET A 254 14.36 -3.31 16.97
CA MET A 254 15.22 -4.36 17.50
C MET A 254 15.51 -4.12 18.97
N VAL A 255 15.31 -5.13 19.81
CA VAL A 255 15.80 -5.12 21.19
C VAL A 255 16.98 -6.07 21.31
N ALA A 256 18.14 -5.54 21.68
CA ALA A 256 19.28 -6.38 22.04
C ALA A 256 19.19 -6.77 23.52
N VAL A 257 19.05 -8.08 23.80
CA VAL A 257 18.85 -8.60 25.15
C VAL A 257 20.09 -9.36 25.64
N THR A 258 20.42 -9.17 26.90
CA THR A 258 21.44 -9.93 27.64
C THR A 258 20.80 -10.68 28.81
N PRO A 259 21.50 -11.61 29.48
CA PRO A 259 21.02 -12.26 30.70
C PRO A 259 20.76 -11.34 31.92
N SER A 260 20.84 -10.02 31.73
CA SER A 260 20.63 -9.01 32.79
C SER A 260 19.19 -9.01 33.33
N PRO A 261 18.98 -8.77 34.64
CA PRO A 261 17.64 -8.61 35.24
C PRO A 261 16.74 -7.57 34.54
N ASN A 262 17.33 -6.62 33.81
CA ASN A 262 16.59 -5.61 33.06
C ASN A 262 15.99 -6.10 31.73
N GLY A 263 16.32 -7.30 31.26
CA GLY A 263 15.91 -7.80 29.94
C GLY A 263 14.39 -7.75 29.75
N ALA A 264 13.62 -8.13 30.76
CA ALA A 264 12.15 -8.06 30.71
C ALA A 264 11.61 -6.63 30.51
N ARG A 265 12.26 -5.62 31.10
CA ARG A 265 11.87 -4.21 30.95
C ARG A 265 12.22 -3.69 29.55
N LEU A 266 13.36 -4.08 29.01
CA LEU A 266 13.75 -3.76 27.63
C LEU A 266 12.75 -4.34 26.63
N LEU A 267 12.41 -5.62 26.78
CA LEU A 267 11.43 -6.30 25.94
C LEU A 267 10.07 -5.61 25.95
N ARG A 268 9.54 -5.31 27.14
CA ARG A 268 8.26 -4.58 27.25
C ARG A 268 8.34 -3.16 26.68
N ARG A 269 9.48 -2.49 26.78
CA ARG A 269 9.66 -1.15 26.21
C ARG A 269 9.74 -1.19 24.69
N GLY A 270 10.55 -2.07 24.12
CA GLY A 270 10.62 -2.29 22.68
C GLY A 270 9.27 -2.71 22.09
N TYR A 271 8.55 -3.62 22.75
CA TYR A 271 7.20 -4.00 22.33
C TYR A 271 6.23 -2.81 22.29
N ARG A 272 6.22 -1.95 23.32
CA ARG A 272 5.35 -0.76 23.33
C ARG A 272 5.68 0.21 22.19
N ILE A 273 6.96 0.34 21.83
CA ILE A 273 7.41 1.18 20.72
C ILE A 273 6.94 0.56 19.40
N ALA A 274 7.17 -0.75 19.20
CA ALA A 274 6.72 -1.47 18.02
C ALA A 274 5.20 -1.37 17.83
N GLN A 275 4.41 -1.54 18.89
CA GLN A 275 2.96 -1.40 18.83
C GLN A 275 2.51 0.03 18.48
N ARG A 276 3.16 1.06 19.04
CA ARG A 276 2.83 2.46 18.76
C ARG A 276 3.14 2.83 17.31
N LEU A 277 4.23 2.30 16.78
CA LEU A 277 4.71 2.56 15.42
C LEU A 277 4.14 1.58 14.40
N LYS A 278 3.30 0.62 14.83
CA LYS A 278 2.80 -0.50 14.02
C LYS A 278 3.93 -1.24 13.26
N GLY A 279 5.06 -1.35 13.93
CA GLY A 279 6.31 -1.86 13.40
C GLY A 279 6.57 -3.32 13.68
N GLU A 280 7.53 -3.90 12.96
CA GLU A 280 8.04 -5.24 13.24
C GLU A 280 8.88 -5.25 14.53
N PHE A 281 8.82 -6.36 15.26
CA PHE A 281 9.46 -6.50 16.56
C PHE A 281 10.46 -7.65 16.58
N TYR A 282 11.75 -7.28 16.62
CA TYR A 282 12.88 -8.20 16.66
C TYR A 282 13.51 -8.24 18.05
N VAL A 283 13.91 -9.43 18.47
CA VAL A 283 14.70 -9.62 19.69
C VAL A 283 15.98 -10.36 19.32
N VAL A 284 17.11 -9.71 19.57
CA VAL A 284 18.44 -10.24 19.23
C VAL A 284 19.20 -10.59 20.50
N ILE A 285 19.77 -11.78 20.48
CA ILE A 285 20.62 -12.32 21.54
C ILE A 285 21.95 -12.69 20.90
N VAL A 286 23.05 -12.12 21.40
CA VAL A 286 24.39 -12.45 20.90
C VAL A 286 25.08 -13.40 21.89
N ARG A 287 25.35 -14.62 21.42
CA ARG A 287 26.13 -15.64 22.14
C ARG A 287 27.60 -15.60 21.70
N PRO A 288 28.55 -15.97 22.58
CA PRO A 288 29.95 -16.18 22.21
C PRO A 288 30.10 -17.15 21.02
N ALA A 289 31.00 -16.84 20.08
CA ALA A 289 31.22 -17.68 18.91
C ALA A 289 32.01 -18.97 19.22
N ASP A 290 32.71 -19.00 20.36
CA ASP A 290 33.48 -20.16 20.84
C ASP A 290 32.59 -21.32 21.36
N GLY A 291 31.26 -21.13 21.39
CA GLY A 291 30.32 -22.14 21.86
C GLY A 291 30.28 -22.28 23.39
N SER A 292 30.95 -21.37 24.12
CA SER A 292 30.85 -21.30 25.57
C SER A 292 29.40 -21.00 25.99
N GLN A 293 28.90 -21.76 26.97
CA GLN A 293 27.60 -21.53 27.55
C GLN A 293 27.70 -20.42 28.60
N PHE A 294 26.63 -19.64 28.76
CA PHE A 294 26.55 -18.75 29.89
C PHE A 294 26.46 -19.55 31.21
N PRO A 295 26.82 -18.97 32.36
CA PRO A 295 26.54 -19.58 33.66
C PRO A 295 25.08 -20.03 33.77
N THR A 296 24.79 -21.11 34.51
CA THR A 296 23.44 -21.70 34.57
C THR A 296 22.35 -20.69 34.97
N LYS A 297 22.67 -19.74 35.85
CA LYS A 297 21.76 -18.66 36.24
C LYS A 297 21.43 -17.71 35.08
N ASP A 298 22.42 -17.41 34.24
CA ASP A 298 22.28 -16.53 33.09
C ASP A 298 21.50 -17.22 31.96
N GLU A 299 21.68 -18.53 31.75
CA GLU A 299 20.85 -19.31 30.81
C GLU A 299 19.37 -19.34 31.23
N GLN A 300 19.08 -19.48 32.53
CA GLN A 300 17.71 -19.44 33.04
C GLN A 300 17.05 -18.06 32.85
N ALA A 301 17.81 -16.99 33.11
CA ALA A 301 17.35 -15.62 32.87
C ALA A 301 17.08 -15.38 31.38
N LEU A 302 17.98 -15.84 30.51
CA LEU A 302 17.84 -15.71 29.06
C LEU A 302 16.65 -16.49 28.51
N ALA A 303 16.45 -17.73 28.98
CA ALA A 303 15.27 -18.53 28.61
C ALA A 303 13.96 -17.84 29.00
N SER A 304 13.93 -17.20 30.17
CA SER A 304 12.78 -16.40 30.63
C SER A 304 12.53 -15.19 29.72
N HIS A 305 13.58 -14.51 29.26
CA HIS A 305 13.47 -13.42 28.29
C HIS A 305 13.00 -13.88 26.91
N ILE A 306 13.51 -15.01 26.41
CA ILE A 306 13.07 -15.59 25.13
C ILE A 306 11.59 -15.93 25.18
N ASN A 307 11.12 -16.54 26.28
CA ASN A 307 9.72 -16.86 26.45
C ASN A 307 8.85 -15.60 26.47
N LEU A 308 9.27 -14.56 27.19
CA LEU A 308 8.56 -13.27 27.20
C LEU A 308 8.57 -12.62 25.81
N ALA A 309 9.68 -12.65 25.08
CA ALA A 309 9.77 -12.13 23.73
C ALA A 309 8.77 -12.81 22.79
N LYS A 310 8.69 -14.15 22.84
CA LYS A 310 7.71 -14.92 22.06
C LYS A 310 6.26 -14.60 22.46
N GLN A 311 5.98 -14.43 23.75
CA GLN A 311 4.65 -14.03 24.22
C GLN A 311 4.24 -12.63 23.73
N LEU A 312 5.21 -11.73 23.56
CA LEU A 312 5.02 -10.39 23.00
C LEU A 312 4.99 -10.40 21.46
N GLY A 313 5.04 -11.57 20.82
CA GLY A 313 5.01 -11.70 19.36
C GLY A 313 6.32 -11.32 18.66
N ALA A 314 7.45 -11.30 19.37
CA ALA A 314 8.74 -10.98 18.77
C ALA A 314 9.26 -12.11 17.88
N GLN A 315 9.94 -11.75 16.79
CA GLN A 315 10.83 -12.64 16.06
C GLN A 315 12.18 -12.69 16.80
N VAL A 316 12.54 -13.86 17.33
CA VAL A 316 13.73 -14.03 18.18
C VAL A 316 14.89 -14.60 17.36
N PHE A 317 16.03 -13.91 17.39
CA PHE A 317 17.26 -14.29 16.69
C PHE A 317 18.41 -14.48 17.66
N GLU A 318 19.05 -15.65 17.59
CA GLU A 318 20.28 -15.95 18.34
C GLU A 318 21.48 -15.88 17.39
N LEU A 319 22.31 -14.86 17.57
CA LEU A 319 23.53 -14.63 16.81
C LEU A 319 24.74 -15.22 17.55
N ARG A 320 25.76 -15.62 16.80
CA ARG A 320 27.05 -16.06 17.37
C ARG A 320 28.17 -15.16 16.87
N ASP A 321 28.69 -14.32 17.75
CA ASP A 321 29.83 -13.44 17.44
C ASP A 321 30.59 -13.10 18.73
N ASN A 322 31.90 -12.93 18.64
CA ASN A 322 32.74 -12.44 19.74
C ASN A 322 32.74 -10.91 19.83
N ASN A 323 32.33 -10.20 18.77
CA ASN A 323 32.11 -8.77 18.74
C ASN A 323 30.59 -8.46 18.74
N VAL A 324 30.05 -8.23 19.94
CA VAL A 324 28.63 -7.93 20.17
C VAL A 324 28.16 -6.66 19.41
N PRO A 325 28.85 -5.50 19.49
CA PRO A 325 28.49 -4.32 18.71
C PRO A 325 28.35 -4.61 17.22
N ARG A 326 29.34 -5.29 16.64
CA ARG A 326 29.35 -5.63 15.21
C ARG A 326 28.19 -6.54 14.83
N ALA A 327 27.90 -7.56 15.64
CA ALA A 327 26.78 -8.47 15.39
C ALA A 327 25.43 -7.73 15.40
N ILE A 328 25.24 -6.82 16.36
CA ILE A 328 24.05 -5.97 16.47
C ILE A 328 23.93 -5.07 15.23
N VAL A 329 25.01 -4.41 14.82
CA VAL A 329 25.01 -3.51 13.65
C VAL A 329 24.77 -4.28 12.35
N ASN A 330 25.40 -5.45 12.18
CA ASN A 330 25.22 -6.28 10.99
C ASN A 330 23.77 -6.76 10.87
N PHE A 331 23.20 -7.28 11.96
CA PHE A 331 21.79 -7.68 11.98
C PHE A 331 20.89 -6.48 11.71
N ALA A 332 21.15 -5.34 12.34
CA ALA A 332 20.36 -4.12 12.12
C ALA A 332 20.35 -3.69 10.66
N ARG A 333 21.48 -3.78 9.96
CA ARG A 333 21.59 -3.46 8.53
C ARG A 333 20.90 -4.51 7.66
N GLU A 334 21.14 -5.80 7.91
CA GLU A 334 20.56 -6.91 7.16
C GLU A 334 19.03 -6.96 7.25
N HIS A 335 18.49 -6.64 8.43
CA HIS A 335 17.04 -6.61 8.68
C HIS A 335 16.42 -5.21 8.55
N HIS A 336 17.17 -4.20 8.08
CA HIS A 336 16.70 -2.83 7.90
C HIS A 336 16.05 -2.22 9.16
N VAL A 337 16.63 -2.49 10.33
CA VAL A 337 16.17 -1.98 11.64
C VAL A 337 16.21 -0.45 11.67
N THR A 338 15.11 0.18 12.09
CA THR A 338 14.99 1.64 12.21
C THR A 338 15.28 2.14 13.62
N GLU A 339 14.96 1.35 14.64
CA GLU A 339 15.21 1.68 16.05
C GLU A 339 15.83 0.51 16.82
N ILE A 340 16.95 0.75 17.50
CA ILE A 340 17.62 -0.20 18.38
C ILE A 340 17.37 0.20 19.84
N VAL A 341 16.73 -0.69 20.59
CA VAL A 341 16.55 -0.56 22.03
C VAL A 341 17.62 -1.37 22.75
N MET A 342 18.45 -0.70 23.55
CA MET A 342 19.49 -1.31 24.35
C MET A 342 19.38 -0.90 25.82
N GLY A 343 19.77 -1.80 26.72
CA GLY A 343 19.94 -1.46 28.13
C GLY A 343 21.27 -0.78 28.39
N GLU A 344 21.29 0.12 29.37
CA GLU A 344 22.53 0.56 30.00
C GLU A 344 23.30 -0.66 30.55
N SER A 345 24.61 -0.74 30.31
CA SER A 345 25.41 -1.88 30.75
C SER A 345 25.57 -1.85 32.28
N LEU A 346 25.33 -2.98 32.96
CA LEU A 346 25.66 -3.17 34.38
C LEU A 346 27.16 -3.28 34.65
N ARG A 347 28.02 -3.13 33.63
CA ARG A 347 29.47 -3.26 33.80
C ARG A 347 29.99 -2.05 34.58
N THR A 348 30.83 -2.32 35.57
CA THR A 348 31.48 -1.28 36.37
C THR A 348 32.25 -0.36 35.43
N ARG A 349 32.17 0.98 35.60
CA ARG A 349 32.84 2.00 34.77
C ARG A 349 34.31 1.68 34.39
N TRP A 350 35.02 0.95 35.25
CA TRP A 350 36.37 0.46 34.99
C TRP A 350 36.47 -0.61 33.88
N GLN A 351 35.50 -1.51 33.75
CA GLN A 351 35.45 -2.51 32.66
C GLN A 351 35.06 -1.91 31.31
N GLU A 352 34.30 -0.81 31.30
CA GLU A 352 33.99 -0.05 30.08
C GLU A 352 35.21 0.69 29.51
N LEU A 353 36.11 1.16 30.39
CA LEU A 353 37.38 1.80 30.00
C LEU A 353 38.36 0.84 29.31
N PHE A 354 38.34 -0.46 29.64
CA PHE A 354 39.25 -1.46 29.05
C PHE A 354 38.68 -2.20 27.82
N LYS A 355 37.35 -2.26 27.64
CA LYS A 355 36.71 -3.04 26.55
C LYS A 355 35.82 -2.22 25.61
N GLY A 356 35.68 -0.91 25.84
CA GLY A 356 34.76 -0.06 25.10
C GLY A 356 33.30 -0.23 25.54
N SER A 357 32.50 0.82 25.39
CA SER A 357 31.05 0.75 25.60
C SER A 357 30.40 0.22 24.32
N VAL A 358 29.67 -0.88 24.42
CA VAL A 358 28.91 -1.48 23.29
C VAL A 358 27.99 -0.45 22.65
N ILE A 359 27.36 0.40 23.47
CA ILE A 359 26.48 1.48 23.03
C ILE A 359 27.25 2.50 22.19
N ASN A 360 28.43 2.93 22.64
CA ASN A 360 29.26 3.89 21.90
C ASN A 360 29.80 3.31 20.59
N GLU A 361 30.11 2.02 20.56
CA GLU A 361 30.58 1.36 19.34
C GLU A 361 29.45 1.17 18.33
N VAL A 362 28.24 0.80 18.78
CA VAL A 362 27.03 0.76 17.93
C VAL A 362 26.71 2.17 17.40
N LEU A 363 26.66 3.19 18.26
CA LEU A 363 26.44 4.59 17.85
C LEU A 363 27.43 5.09 16.79
N ARG A 364 28.70 4.69 16.87
CA ARG A 364 29.73 5.05 15.88
C ARG A 364 29.58 4.32 14.56
N GLN A 365 28.97 3.14 14.56
CA GLN A 365 28.85 2.25 13.40
C GLN A 365 27.47 2.32 12.73
N THR A 366 26.48 2.94 13.38
CA THR A 366 25.14 3.17 12.82
C THR A 366 25.00 4.60 12.30
N SER A 367 24.68 4.73 11.01
CA SER A 367 24.17 5.96 10.40
C SER A 367 22.73 5.69 9.97
N ASN A 368 21.79 6.57 10.34
CA ASN A 368 20.34 6.46 10.06
C ASN A 368 19.58 5.35 10.81
N ILE A 369 19.99 5.03 12.04
CA ILE A 369 19.24 4.14 12.94
C ILE A 369 19.13 4.82 14.29
N ASP A 370 17.91 4.95 14.82
CA ASP A 370 17.68 5.54 16.13
C ASP A 370 18.11 4.56 17.23
N ILE A 371 18.78 5.06 18.26
CA ILE A 371 19.24 4.22 19.38
C ILE A 371 18.61 4.72 20.67
N LEU A 372 17.76 3.89 21.26
CA LEU A 372 17.13 4.14 22.54
C LEU A 372 17.86 3.39 23.66
N VAL A 373 18.54 4.14 24.52
CA VAL A 373 19.17 3.60 25.73
C VAL A 373 18.19 3.67 26.90
N VAL A 374 17.93 2.54 27.53
CA VAL A 374 17.04 2.42 28.68
C VAL A 374 17.87 2.28 29.95
N GLY A 375 17.91 3.36 30.76
CA GLY A 375 18.68 3.41 32.00
C GLY A 375 18.11 2.55 33.14
N HIS A 376 18.94 2.19 34.10
CA HIS A 376 18.55 1.42 35.29
C HIS A 376 17.66 2.22 36.26
N GLU A 377 16.72 1.54 36.90
CA GLU A 377 16.07 2.06 38.12
C GLU A 377 17.05 1.78 39.27
N ARG A 378 17.43 2.81 40.03
CA ARG A 378 18.18 2.61 41.27
C ARG A 378 17.16 2.17 42.30
N ASP A 379 17.26 0.94 42.78
CA ASP A 379 16.56 0.57 44.00
C ASP A 379 17.07 1.51 45.10
N HIS A 380 16.16 2.36 45.60
CA HIS A 380 16.39 3.12 46.81
C HIS A 380 16.29 2.13 47.97
N ASP A 381 17.43 1.61 48.41
CA ASP A 381 17.59 1.10 49.78
C ASP A 381 17.57 2.25 50.79
#